data_AF-A0A1B3WP31-F1
#
_entry.id   AF-A0A1B3WP31-F1
#
_cell.length_a   1.000
_cell.length_b   1.000
_cell.length_c   1.000
_cell.angle_alpha   90.00
_cell.angle_beta   90.00
_cell.angle_gamma   90.00
#
_symmetry.space_group_name_H-M   'P 1'
#
loop_
_entity.id
_entity.type
_entity.pdbx_description
1 polymer ?
#
loop_
_entity_poly.entity_id
_entity_poly.type
_entity_poly.pdbx_seq_one_letter_code
_entity_poly.pdbx_strand_id
1 'polypeptide(L)'
;MTKRILVLFAAVVLFVSAAASALARDEEQDKNFIKHMRNCATSITHYDKFLKPYAAGKSKPGDAEWIDLVKSLRFDNGISCGYIASRSVPEELTDQARDIYDAAYFVEMGLELNILALENPEVSEILMKKSKEMLSKADELFGTALDIVGW
;
A
#
# COMPACT_ATOMS: atom_id res chain seq x y z
N MET A 1 -16.91 -1.82 52.82
CA MET A 1 -15.90 -2.19 51.80
C MET A 1 -14.54 -1.64 52.27
N THR A 2 -13.58 -2.51 52.59
CA THR A 2 -12.27 -2.10 53.14
C THR A 2 -11.43 -1.39 52.09
N LYS A 3 -10.59 -0.41 52.48
CA LYS A 3 -9.68 0.34 51.56
C LYS A 3 -8.90 -0.56 50.59
N ARG A 4 -8.50 -1.76 51.03
CA ARG A 4 -7.79 -2.76 50.21
C ARG A 4 -8.64 -3.31 49.04
N ILE A 5 -9.95 -3.49 49.24
CA ILE A 5 -10.88 -3.98 48.21
C ILE A 5 -11.11 -2.88 47.16
N LEU A 6 -11.23 -1.62 47.58
CA LEU A 6 -11.33 -0.47 46.67
C LEU A 6 -10.08 -0.29 45.79
N VAL A 7 -8.88 -0.47 46.36
CA VAL A 7 -7.62 -0.39 45.60
C VAL A 7 -7.48 -1.53 44.61
N LEU A 8 -7.83 -2.76 45.01
CA LEU A 8 -7.85 -3.92 44.10
C LEU A 8 -8.84 -3.74 42.96
N PHE A 9 -10.04 -3.23 43.25
CA PHE A 9 -11.06 -2.98 42.22
C PHE A 9 -10.62 -1.89 41.25
N ALA A 10 -10.04 -0.79 41.75
CA ALA A 10 -9.51 0.27 40.91
C ALA A 10 -8.36 -0.23 40.01
N ALA A 11 -7.46 -1.07 40.53
CA ALA A 11 -6.41 -1.69 39.72
C ALA A 11 -7.00 -2.57 38.61
N VAL A 12 -7.95 -3.44 38.93
CA VAL A 12 -8.63 -4.30 37.92
C VAL A 12 -9.31 -3.46 36.85
N VAL A 13 -10.04 -2.40 37.22
CA VAL A 13 -10.69 -1.50 36.26
C VAL A 13 -9.65 -0.83 35.36
N LEU A 14 -8.54 -0.33 35.91
CA LEU A 14 -7.46 0.27 35.11
C LEU A 14 -6.82 -0.71 34.13
N PHE A 15 -6.57 -1.96 34.57
CA PHE A 15 -6.03 -3.00 33.70
C PHE A 15 -7.00 -3.37 32.57
N VAL A 16 -8.29 -3.53 32.86
CA VAL A 16 -9.31 -3.86 31.85
C VAL A 16 -9.46 -2.71 30.85
N SER A 17 -9.48 -1.45 31.31
CA SER A 17 -9.54 -0.30 30.43
C SER A 17 -8.29 -0.17 29.55
N ALA A 18 -7.10 -0.43 30.08
CA ALA A 18 -5.87 -0.40 29.31
C ALA A 18 -5.83 -1.51 28.24
N ALA A 19 -6.26 -2.73 28.59
CA ALA A 19 -6.35 -3.85 27.65
C ALA A 19 -7.37 -3.58 26.53
N ALA A 20 -8.54 -3.03 26.87
CA ALA A 20 -9.56 -2.66 25.88
C ALA A 20 -9.04 -1.58 24.90
N SER A 21 -8.33 -0.58 25.41
CA SER A 21 -7.72 0.46 24.57
C SER A 21 -6.59 -0.08 23.67
N ALA A 22 -5.80 -1.05 24.16
CA ALA A 22 -4.78 -1.70 23.34
C ALA A 22 -5.40 -2.51 22.19
N LEU A 23 -6.43 -3.33 22.49
CA LEU A 23 -7.16 -4.10 21.49
C LEU A 23 -7.81 -3.19 20.42
N ALA A 24 -8.43 -2.09 20.84
CA ALA A 24 -9.04 -1.14 19.90
C ALA A 24 -8.00 -0.49 18.98
N ARG A 25 -6.80 -0.21 19.50
CA ARG A 25 -5.69 0.35 18.72
C ARG A 25 -5.14 -0.66 17.71
N ASP A 26 -5.01 -1.92 18.10
CA ASP A 26 -4.54 -2.98 17.21
C ASP A 26 -5.55 -3.21 16.08
N GLU A 27 -6.86 -3.27 16.39
CA GLU A 27 -7.92 -3.38 15.38
C GLU A 27 -7.93 -2.18 14.40
N GLU A 28 -7.71 -0.97 14.89
CA GLU A 28 -7.60 0.22 14.04
C GLU A 28 -6.35 0.17 13.15
N GLN A 29 -5.21 -0.30 13.69
CA GLN A 29 -3.99 -0.47 12.94
C GLN A 29 -4.17 -1.49 11.82
N ASP A 30 -4.81 -2.62 12.07
CA ASP A 30 -5.04 -3.68 11.08
C ASP A 30 -5.98 -3.20 9.98
N LYS A 31 -7.06 -2.49 10.33
CA LYS A 31 -7.96 -1.87 9.34
C LYS A 31 -7.22 -0.87 8.46
N ASN A 32 -6.35 -0.05 9.05
CA ASN A 32 -5.54 0.90 8.29
C ASN A 32 -4.54 0.19 7.38
N PHE A 33 -3.88 -0.87 7.86
CA PHE A 33 -2.99 -1.70 7.07
C PHE A 33 -3.71 -2.27 5.84
N ILE A 34 -4.85 -2.94 6.04
CA ILE A 34 -5.63 -3.54 4.96
C ILE A 34 -6.10 -2.48 3.97
N LYS A 35 -6.52 -1.30 4.44
CA LYS A 35 -6.89 -0.17 3.57
C LYS A 35 -5.71 0.28 2.71
N HIS A 36 -4.53 0.46 3.29
CA HIS A 36 -3.34 0.87 2.55
C HIS A 36 -2.85 -0.23 1.59
N MET A 37 -2.97 -1.50 1.97
CA MET A 37 -2.69 -2.64 1.10
C MET A 37 -3.61 -2.63 -0.13
N ARG A 38 -4.92 -2.50 0.07
CA ARG A 38 -5.90 -2.36 -1.02
C ARG A 38 -5.57 -1.18 -1.92
N ASN A 39 -5.30 -0.01 -1.35
CA ASN A 39 -4.95 1.19 -2.11
C ASN A 39 -3.67 1.01 -2.95
N CYS A 40 -2.64 0.37 -2.38
CA CYS A 40 -1.40 0.09 -3.12
C CYS A 40 -1.69 -0.87 -4.30
N ALA A 41 -2.48 -1.91 -4.09
CA ALA A 41 -2.86 -2.83 -5.15
C ALA A 41 -3.70 -2.15 -6.25
N THR A 42 -4.68 -1.31 -5.89
CA THR A 42 -5.48 -0.58 -6.89
C THR A 42 -4.70 0.45 -7.68
N SER A 43 -3.56 0.95 -7.18
CA SER A 43 -2.72 1.90 -7.93
C SER A 43 -2.30 1.36 -9.30
N ILE A 44 -2.10 0.04 -9.43
CA ILE A 44 -1.74 -0.63 -10.69
C ILE A 44 -2.75 -0.28 -11.79
N THR A 45 -4.04 -0.38 -11.49
CA THR A 45 -5.12 -0.13 -12.46
C THR A 45 -5.61 1.31 -12.46
N HIS A 46 -5.55 1.99 -11.31
CA HIS A 46 -6.00 3.37 -11.17
C HIS A 46 -5.21 4.32 -12.06
N TYR A 47 -3.87 4.21 -12.09
CA TYR A 47 -3.03 5.12 -12.88
C TYR A 47 -2.87 4.74 -14.34
N ASP A 48 -3.11 3.47 -14.71
CA ASP A 48 -3.05 3.02 -16.10
C ASP A 48 -3.93 3.89 -17.03
N LYS A 49 -5.15 4.24 -16.60
CA LYS A 49 -6.05 5.09 -17.39
C LYS A 49 -5.50 6.51 -17.63
N PHE A 50 -4.71 7.04 -16.70
CA PHE A 50 -4.12 8.38 -16.78
C PHE A 50 -2.80 8.39 -17.55
N LEU A 51 -2.06 7.28 -17.56
CA LEU A 51 -0.82 7.13 -18.32
C LEU A 51 -1.06 6.79 -19.80
N LYS A 52 -2.21 6.16 -20.12
CA LYS A 52 -2.58 5.79 -21.51
C LYS A 52 -2.49 6.91 -22.54
N PRO A 53 -2.96 8.16 -22.30
CA PRO A 53 -2.81 9.26 -23.25
C PRO A 53 -1.35 9.55 -23.62
N TYR A 54 -0.43 9.49 -22.65
CA TYR A 54 1.00 9.69 -22.87
C TYR A 54 1.61 8.53 -23.68
N ALA A 55 1.25 7.28 -23.34
CA ALA A 55 1.67 6.11 -24.10
C ALA A 55 1.17 6.12 -25.56
N ALA A 56 0.00 6.73 -25.81
CA ALA A 56 -0.57 6.90 -27.13
C ALA A 56 -0.06 8.14 -27.89
N GLY A 57 0.86 8.93 -27.30
CA GLY A 57 1.34 10.18 -27.89
C GLY A 57 0.30 11.30 -27.98
N LYS A 58 -0.82 11.19 -27.24
CA LYS A 58 -1.90 12.19 -27.19
C LYS A 58 -1.62 13.30 -26.17
N SER A 59 -0.75 13.03 -25.21
CA SER A 59 -0.27 13.97 -24.19
C SER A 59 1.27 13.94 -24.17
N LYS A 60 1.90 15.01 -23.66
CA LYS A 60 3.35 15.18 -23.74
C LYS A 60 4.00 15.01 -22.35
N PRO A 61 4.89 14.03 -22.14
CA PRO A 61 5.68 13.95 -20.92
C PRO A 61 6.44 15.26 -20.65
N GLY A 62 6.41 15.72 -19.40
CA GLY A 62 7.05 16.95 -18.95
C GLY A 62 6.18 18.22 -19.02
N ASP A 63 4.94 18.13 -19.51
CA ASP A 63 3.98 19.24 -19.36
C ASP A 63 3.45 19.38 -17.92
N ALA A 64 2.66 20.42 -17.65
CA ALA A 64 2.14 20.68 -16.31
C ALA A 64 1.24 19.54 -15.81
N GLU A 65 0.39 18.99 -16.69
CA GLU A 65 -0.50 17.87 -16.35
C GLU A 65 0.29 16.60 -16.02
N TRP A 66 1.37 16.33 -16.75
CA TRP A 66 2.29 15.22 -16.48
C TRP A 66 2.95 15.37 -15.11
N ILE A 67 3.49 16.56 -14.81
CA ILE A 67 4.16 16.83 -13.55
C ILE A 67 3.21 16.62 -12.38
N ASP A 68 1.97 17.10 -12.49
CA ASP A 68 0.94 16.91 -11.47
C ASP A 68 0.54 15.43 -11.32
N LEU A 69 0.34 14.72 -12.44
CA LEU A 69 0.04 13.29 -12.44
C LEU A 69 1.13 12.47 -11.76
N VAL A 70 2.39 12.66 -12.15
CA VAL A 70 3.55 11.94 -11.59
C VAL A 70 3.69 12.24 -10.10
N LYS A 71 3.47 13.49 -9.69
CA LYS A 71 3.49 13.88 -8.27
C LYS A 71 2.39 13.18 -7.47
N SER A 72 1.16 13.16 -7.97
CA SER A 72 0.05 12.45 -7.34
C SER A 72 0.32 10.96 -7.23
N LEU A 73 0.76 10.33 -8.33
CA LEU A 73 1.11 8.91 -8.34
C LEU A 73 2.16 8.56 -7.29
N ARG A 74 3.27 9.29 -7.26
CA ARG A 74 4.34 9.06 -6.28
C ARG A 74 3.89 9.30 -4.85
N PHE A 75 3.05 10.31 -4.63
CA PHE A 75 2.52 10.61 -3.29
C PHE A 75 1.58 9.51 -2.79
N ASP A 76 0.58 9.12 -3.59
CA ASP A 76 -0.41 8.13 -3.20
C ASP A 76 0.21 6.74 -2.99
N ASN A 77 1.17 6.36 -3.85
CA ASN A 77 1.95 5.13 -3.70
C ASN A 77 2.87 5.19 -2.49
N GLY A 78 3.63 6.28 -2.31
CA GLY A 78 4.52 6.43 -1.16
C GLY A 78 3.77 6.40 0.18
N ILE A 79 2.53 6.90 0.22
CA ILE A 79 1.66 6.73 1.38
C ILE A 79 1.20 5.27 1.50
N SER A 80 0.63 4.69 0.45
CA SER A 80 -0.05 3.39 0.58
C SER A 80 0.93 2.22 0.64
N CYS A 81 1.81 2.11 -0.35
CA CYS A 81 2.84 1.08 -0.44
C CYS A 81 3.93 1.29 0.62
N GLY A 82 4.33 2.54 0.88
CA GLY A 82 5.28 2.85 1.96
C GLY A 82 4.73 2.59 3.38
N TYR A 83 3.41 2.75 3.60
CA TYR A 83 2.80 2.40 4.88
C TYR A 83 2.88 0.90 5.14
N ILE A 84 2.45 0.07 4.19
CA ILE A 84 2.49 -1.40 4.36
C ILE A 84 3.92 -1.95 4.47
N ALA A 85 4.90 -1.32 3.81
CA ALA A 85 6.31 -1.68 3.91
C ALA A 85 6.98 -1.28 5.24
N SER A 86 6.35 -0.41 6.04
CA SER A 86 6.93 0.16 7.28
C SER A 86 6.15 -0.17 8.55
N ARG A 87 5.16 -1.04 8.47
CA ARG A 87 4.29 -1.43 9.59
C ARG A 87 4.29 -2.93 9.78
N SER A 88 3.96 -3.34 11.01
CA SER A 88 3.70 -4.74 11.31
C SER A 88 2.47 -5.20 10.54
N VAL A 89 2.60 -6.36 9.92
CA VAL A 89 1.51 -7.02 9.19
C VAL A 89 0.50 -7.57 10.20
N PRO A 90 -0.81 -7.47 9.93
CA PRO A 90 -1.85 -8.08 10.75
C PRO A 90 -1.60 -9.57 10.97
N GLU A 91 -2.01 -10.10 12.12
CA GLU A 91 -1.75 -11.50 12.50
C GLU A 91 -2.22 -12.48 11.41
N GLU A 92 -3.41 -12.23 10.85
CA GLU A 92 -4.04 -13.02 9.79
C GLU A 92 -3.28 -13.04 8.45
N LEU A 93 -2.34 -12.11 8.25
CA LEU A 93 -1.52 -11.99 7.03
C LEU A 93 -0.04 -12.29 7.28
N THR A 94 0.33 -12.79 8.47
CA THR A 94 1.73 -13.02 8.85
C THR A 94 2.46 -13.94 7.87
N ASP A 95 1.78 -14.98 7.37
CA ASP A 95 2.37 -15.93 6.41
C ASP A 95 2.65 -15.28 5.05
N GLN A 96 1.93 -14.21 4.69
CA GLN A 96 2.10 -13.45 3.46
C GLN A 96 2.95 -12.19 3.65
N ALA A 97 3.52 -11.95 4.83
CA ALA A 97 4.18 -10.69 5.16
C ALA A 97 5.29 -10.30 4.16
N ARG A 98 6.09 -11.28 3.72
CA ARG A 98 7.13 -11.06 2.70
C ARG A 98 6.52 -10.76 1.33
N ASP A 99 5.51 -11.51 0.93
CA ASP A 99 4.87 -11.35 -0.37
C ASP A 99 4.16 -10.00 -0.49
N ILE A 100 3.53 -9.53 0.59
CA ILE A 100 2.93 -8.19 0.68
C ILE A 100 4.01 -7.11 0.54
N TYR A 101 5.16 -7.27 1.19
CA TYR A 101 6.28 -6.35 1.06
C TYR A 101 6.84 -6.33 -0.38
N ASP A 102 7.10 -7.51 -0.96
CA ASP A 102 7.62 -7.63 -2.32
C ASP A 102 6.63 -7.07 -3.35
N ALA A 103 5.32 -7.28 -3.14
CA ALA A 103 4.26 -6.70 -3.96
C ALA A 103 4.26 -5.16 -3.90
N ALA A 104 4.36 -4.59 -2.70
CA ALA A 104 4.42 -3.13 -2.49
C ALA A 104 5.60 -2.53 -3.26
N TYR A 105 6.78 -3.14 -3.11
CA TYR A 105 7.99 -2.75 -3.83
C TYR A 105 7.80 -2.83 -5.35
N PHE A 106 7.21 -3.92 -5.86
CA PHE A 106 6.98 -4.08 -7.29
C PHE A 106 5.94 -3.11 -7.86
N VAL A 107 4.94 -2.68 -7.10
CA VAL A 107 4.04 -1.59 -7.52
C VAL A 107 4.81 -0.29 -7.69
N GLU A 108 5.57 0.11 -6.66
CA GLU A 108 6.32 1.37 -6.67
C GLU A 108 7.32 1.40 -7.84
N MET A 109 8.16 0.37 -7.94
CA MET A 109 9.17 0.29 -9.01
C MET A 109 8.53 0.10 -10.38
N GLY A 110 7.47 -0.70 -10.48
CA GLY A 110 6.78 -0.94 -11.73
C GLY A 110 6.17 0.34 -12.31
N LEU A 111 5.53 1.17 -11.48
CA LEU A 111 4.96 2.43 -11.92
C LEU A 111 6.04 3.49 -12.22
N GLU A 112 7.11 3.54 -11.44
CA GLU A 112 8.23 4.45 -11.71
C GLU A 112 8.95 4.10 -13.02
N LEU A 113 9.13 2.81 -13.32
CA LEU A 113 9.68 2.37 -14.61
C LEU A 113 8.77 2.72 -15.79
N ASN A 114 7.45 2.74 -15.59
CA ASN A 114 6.50 3.20 -16.61
C ASN A 114 6.67 4.70 -16.88
N ILE A 115 6.77 5.52 -15.83
CA ILE A 115 7.06 6.96 -15.92
C ILE A 115 8.36 7.18 -16.68
N LEU A 116 9.44 6.51 -16.29
CA LEU A 116 10.75 6.64 -16.94
C LEU A 116 10.71 6.19 -18.41
N ALA A 117 9.96 5.14 -18.74
CA ALA A 117 9.78 4.72 -20.13
C ALA A 117 9.13 5.81 -20.98
N LEU A 118 8.11 6.49 -20.44
CA LEU A 118 7.41 7.58 -21.11
C LEU A 118 8.29 8.82 -21.27
N GLU A 119 9.18 9.09 -20.32
CA GLU A 119 10.11 10.22 -20.35
C GLU A 119 11.34 9.98 -21.26
N ASN A 120 11.70 8.72 -21.51
CA ASN A 120 12.94 8.34 -22.21
C ASN A 120 12.66 7.36 -23.36
N PRO A 121 12.21 7.84 -24.54
CA PRO A 121 11.81 7.02 -25.68
C PRO A 121 12.88 6.01 -26.15
N GLU A 122 14.16 6.34 -26.00
CA GLU A 122 15.30 5.53 -26.42
C GLU A 122 15.46 4.21 -25.65
N VAL A 123 14.98 4.16 -24.41
CA VAL A 123 15.02 2.96 -23.54
C VAL A 123 13.63 2.47 -23.14
N SER A 124 12.59 3.10 -23.68
CA SER A 124 11.18 2.86 -23.34
C SER A 124 10.79 1.38 -23.44
N GLU A 125 11.25 0.65 -24.46
CA GLU A 125 10.88 -0.76 -24.64
C GLU A 125 11.29 -1.63 -23.45
N ILE A 126 12.54 -1.51 -22.99
CA ILE A 126 13.09 -2.30 -21.89
C ILE A 126 12.42 -1.90 -20.57
N LEU A 127 12.28 -0.61 -20.32
CA LEU A 127 11.66 -0.09 -19.10
C LEU A 127 10.18 -0.49 -19.00
N MET A 128 9.42 -0.36 -20.10
CA MET A 128 8.01 -0.74 -20.16
C MET A 128 7.83 -2.25 -19.99
N LYS A 129 8.71 -3.07 -20.58
CA LYS A 129 8.69 -4.52 -20.35
C LYS A 129 8.89 -4.84 -18.88
N LYS A 130 9.91 -4.25 -18.25
CA LYS A 130 10.22 -4.51 -16.84
C LYS A 130 9.12 -4.00 -15.90
N SER A 131 8.56 -2.85 -16.21
CA SER A 131 7.38 -2.29 -15.54
C SER A 131 6.23 -3.30 -15.52
N LYS A 132 5.83 -3.82 -16.69
CA LYS A 132 4.74 -4.81 -16.80
C LYS A 132 5.01 -6.09 -16.02
N GLU A 133 6.24 -6.61 -16.08
CA GLU A 133 6.64 -7.79 -15.30
C GLU A 133 6.47 -7.57 -13.79
N MET A 134 6.93 -6.43 -13.28
CA MET A 134 6.81 -6.08 -11.86
C MET A 134 5.35 -5.88 -11.45
N LEU A 135 4.57 -5.12 -12.22
CA LEU A 135 3.17 -4.85 -11.91
C LEU A 135 2.32 -6.13 -11.97
N SER A 136 2.57 -7.01 -12.94
CA SER A 136 1.89 -8.31 -13.00
C SER A 136 2.24 -9.20 -11.82
N LYS A 137 3.49 -9.18 -11.33
CA LYS A 137 3.88 -9.96 -10.16
C LYS A 137 3.29 -9.39 -8.88
N ALA A 138 3.23 -8.06 -8.77
CA ALA A 138 2.57 -7.39 -7.65
C ALA A 138 1.09 -7.76 -7.57
N ASP A 139 0.38 -7.75 -8.70
CA ASP A 139 -1.04 -8.13 -8.78
C ASP A 139 -1.29 -9.57 -8.28
N GLU A 140 -0.44 -10.53 -8.68
CA GLU A 140 -0.51 -11.92 -8.24
C GLU A 140 -0.31 -12.06 -6.71
N LEU A 141 0.72 -11.41 -6.17
CA LEU A 141 1.08 -11.49 -4.76
C LEU A 141 0.02 -10.80 -3.88
N PHE A 142 -0.41 -9.60 -4.29
CA PHE A 142 -1.49 -8.91 -3.60
C PHE A 142 -2.78 -9.73 -3.65
N GLY A 143 -3.18 -10.25 -4.81
CA GLY A 143 -4.41 -11.04 -4.95
C GLY A 143 -4.52 -12.15 -3.90
N THR A 144 -3.43 -12.89 -3.68
CA THR A 144 -3.36 -13.93 -2.64
C THR A 144 -3.62 -13.37 -1.23
N ALA A 145 -2.99 -12.26 -0.86
CA ALA A 145 -3.19 -11.63 0.45
C ALA A 145 -4.60 -11.02 0.61
N LEU A 146 -5.19 -10.56 -0.48
CA LEU A 146 -6.46 -9.85 -0.47
C LEU A 146 -7.67 -10.78 -0.41
N ASP A 147 -7.55 -11.97 -0.98
CA ASP A 147 -8.54 -13.04 -0.85
C ASP A 147 -8.72 -13.43 0.64
N ILE A 148 -7.65 -13.40 1.44
CA ILE A 148 -7.68 -13.72 2.88
C ILE A 148 -8.54 -12.70 3.65
N VAL A 149 -8.44 -11.41 3.30
CA VAL A 149 -9.14 -10.32 4.00
C VAL A 149 -10.46 -9.93 3.34
N GLY A 150 -10.97 -10.75 2.43
CA GLY A 150 -12.27 -10.61 1.78
C GLY A 150 -12.39 -9.35 0.90
N TRP A 151 -11.54 -9.24 -0.12
CA TRP A 151 -11.75 -8.30 -1.23
C TRP A 151 -12.63 -8.92 -2.32
#